data_AF-A0A2R6W5H9-F1
#
_entry.id   AF-A0A2R6W5H9-F1
#
_cell.length_a   1.000
_cell.length_b   1.000
_cell.length_c   1.000
_cell.angle_alpha   90.00
_cell.angle_beta   90.00
_cell.angle_gamma   90.00
#
_symmetry.space_group_name_H-M   'P 1'
#
loop_
_entity.id
_entity.type
_entity.pdbx_description
1 polymer ?
#
loop_
_entity_poly.entity_id
_entity_poly.type
_entity_poly.pdbx_seq_one_letter_code
_entity_poly.pdbx_strand_id
1 'polypeptide(L)'
;MAVSLMSGIHVGLNAQCARAASAPACQANADADAARKVSELRLGGFRLNKWQGLKCDGRARRDALLLPISSNSRRDSPRMIRAEAAQQEGDVAVRTQELTVEKPVESTEDDQVKVHERDFERDFAGTTYIPIYVMLPLNTIDENNEVSDPEFLKYDLRALKSVNVDGVMVDCWWGLVEGKAPQHYNWNGYRQLFNIVREAGLKLQVVMSFHQCGGNVGDDTNIPIPSWVLDIGEKNPDIFFTDRQGVRNPECLSWGVDKERVLAGRTGLEIYYDFMRSFRSQFDEFFEDGTITEIEVGLGACGELRYPSYPERHGWKYPGIGEFQVYDKYLQKSLTKAAVQRGHGDWARAPDNAGEYNSRPQDTGFFRDGGDYDSYYGRFFLKWYSQVLIEHGDNVLTLANLAFEGYKIAAKVSGIHWWYKTASHAAELAAGFYNPSNRDGYAPIAEMLAKHKAALNFTCVELRTSSQEEGHPEAMADPEGLVWQVLNAAWDSNISVASENALPCYDRDGYNKILENAKPLKDPDGRHLVAFTYLRLNPTLMEDSNLDEFALFVKRLHGESIH
;
A
#
# COMPACT_ATOMS: atom_id res chain seq x y z
N MET A 1 18.17 -37.16 46.46
CA MET A 1 18.87 -38.38 46.92
C MET A 1 20.02 -38.59 45.94
N ALA A 2 21.29 -38.37 46.30
CA ALA A 2 22.16 -39.28 47.08
C ALA A 2 22.55 -40.54 46.26
N VAL A 3 23.81 -41.02 46.17
CA VAL A 3 25.15 -40.64 46.72
C VAL A 3 26.21 -41.35 45.84
N SER A 4 27.40 -40.78 45.56
CA SER A 4 28.75 -41.23 46.03
C SER A 4 29.83 -40.45 45.22
N LEU A 5 30.90 -39.79 45.74
CA LEU A 5 31.99 -40.18 46.66
C LEU A 5 32.89 -41.30 46.06
N MET A 6 34.24 -41.30 46.10
CA MET A 6 35.34 -40.53 46.75
C MET A 6 36.63 -40.63 45.86
N SER A 7 37.80 -39.98 46.05
CA SER A 7 38.31 -38.79 46.79
C SER A 7 39.83 -38.59 46.50
N GLY A 8 40.41 -37.37 46.63
CA GLY A 8 41.88 -37.15 46.63
C GLY A 8 42.33 -35.79 46.04
N ILE A 9 42.22 -34.65 46.74
CA ILE A 9 43.16 -34.08 47.76
C ILE A 9 44.50 -33.64 47.10
N HIS A 10 44.69 -32.34 46.76
CA HIS A 10 45.25 -31.22 47.57
C HIS A 10 46.76 -31.37 47.89
N VAL A 11 47.64 -30.35 47.85
CA VAL A 11 47.62 -28.94 48.37
C VAL A 11 48.42 -28.05 47.38
N GLY A 12 48.09 -26.79 47.03
CA GLY A 12 48.14 -25.52 47.81
C GLY A 12 49.53 -24.82 47.65
N LEU A 13 49.73 -23.49 47.72
CA LEU A 13 48.93 -22.35 48.21
C LEU A 13 49.42 -21.02 47.57
N ASN A 14 48.53 -20.03 47.37
CA ASN A 14 48.61 -18.58 47.70
C ASN A 14 49.86 -17.67 47.39
N ALA A 15 49.75 -16.34 47.24
CA ALA A 15 48.60 -15.42 47.08
C ALA A 15 49.00 -13.96 46.68
N GLN A 16 48.07 -13.29 46.00
CA GLN A 16 47.62 -11.87 46.17
C GLN A 16 48.57 -10.65 46.20
N CYS A 17 48.23 -9.71 45.30
CA CYS A 17 47.98 -8.26 45.51
C CYS A 17 49.01 -7.33 46.21
N ALA A 18 49.37 -6.24 45.50
CA ALA A 18 49.18 -4.86 46.00
C ALA A 18 49.14 -3.82 44.86
N ARG A 19 48.49 -2.67 45.11
CA ARG A 19 48.40 -1.50 44.22
C ARG A 19 49.44 -0.44 44.63
N ALA A 20 49.84 0.46 43.71
CA ALA A 20 49.75 1.93 43.87
C ALA A 20 50.45 2.68 42.72
N ALA A 21 50.14 3.96 42.53
CA ALA A 21 50.53 4.78 41.39
C ALA A 21 51.51 5.92 41.75
N SER A 22 52.28 6.40 40.75
CA SER A 22 52.65 7.82 40.59
C SER A 22 53.30 8.07 39.20
N ALA A 23 53.18 9.31 38.72
CA ALA A 23 53.62 9.80 37.39
C ALA A 23 54.91 10.68 37.55
N PRO A 24 55.42 11.51 36.59
CA PRO A 24 54.94 11.82 35.22
C PRO A 24 56.02 12.05 34.11
N ALA A 25 55.53 12.44 32.91
CA ALA A 25 56.07 13.47 31.98
C ALA A 25 56.72 13.08 30.62
N CYS A 26 56.25 13.83 29.59
CA CYS A 26 56.89 14.18 28.30
C CYS A 26 57.26 13.10 27.27
N GLN A 27 56.46 12.98 26.19
CA GLN A 27 56.76 13.64 24.88
C GLN A 27 55.60 13.51 23.88
N ALA A 28 55.61 14.35 22.83
CA ALA A 28 54.57 14.44 21.81
C ALA A 28 55.10 14.10 20.40
N ASN A 29 54.18 13.92 19.44
CA ASN A 29 54.36 13.73 17.98
C ASN A 29 54.52 12.29 17.45
N ALA A 30 53.39 11.68 17.08
CA ALA A 30 53.13 10.64 16.06
C ALA A 30 51.62 10.32 16.17
N ASP A 31 50.77 10.20 15.14
CA ASP A 31 50.96 10.20 13.69
C ASP A 31 49.86 11.04 13.00
N ALA A 32 50.20 11.70 11.89
CA ALA A 32 49.24 12.44 11.07
C ALA A 32 49.65 12.43 9.58
N ASP A 33 49.85 11.24 8.99
CA ASP A 33 50.21 11.13 7.57
C ASP A 33 49.74 9.80 6.92
N ALA A 34 48.43 9.64 6.71
CA ALA A 34 47.86 8.44 6.07
C ALA A 34 46.50 8.67 5.36
N ALA A 35 46.33 9.77 4.60
CA ALA A 35 45.15 9.95 3.73
C ALA A 35 45.33 11.00 2.60
N ARG A 36 46.36 10.89 1.76
CA ARG A 36 46.46 11.71 0.53
C ARG A 36 47.27 11.03 -0.56
N LYS A 37 46.80 11.11 -1.82
CA LYS A 37 47.08 10.21 -2.97
C LYS A 37 46.33 8.87 -2.76
N VAL A 38 45.52 8.38 -3.70
CA VAL A 38 45.79 8.26 -5.14
C VAL A 38 44.82 9.06 -6.02
N SER A 39 45.37 9.77 -6.99
CA SER A 39 44.64 10.38 -8.11
C SER A 39 45.54 10.37 -9.34
N GLU A 40 45.43 9.34 -10.19
CA GLU A 40 45.85 9.35 -11.61
C GLU A 40 45.63 7.97 -12.24
N LEU A 41 44.77 7.91 -13.26
CA LEU A 41 44.90 7.00 -14.41
C LEU A 41 43.91 7.48 -15.49
N ARG A 42 44.44 7.86 -16.65
CA ARG A 42 43.68 8.27 -17.85
C ARG A 42 44.31 7.63 -19.08
N LEU A 43 43.48 7.55 -20.13
CA LEU A 43 43.71 7.14 -21.53
C LEU A 43 43.18 5.73 -21.83
N GLY A 44 42.30 5.52 -22.81
CA GLY A 44 41.57 6.45 -23.70
C GLY A 44 40.19 5.86 -24.06
N GLY A 45 39.40 6.38 -25.00
CA GLY A 45 39.58 7.56 -25.85
C GLY A 45 38.82 7.38 -27.18
N PHE A 46 37.66 8.04 -27.35
CA PHE A 46 36.98 8.17 -28.65
C PHE A 46 36.37 9.58 -28.81
N ARG A 47 36.19 10.02 -30.07
CA ARG A 47 36.03 11.43 -30.44
C ARG A 47 34.57 11.88 -30.52
N LEU A 48 34.33 13.13 -30.10
CA LEU A 48 33.14 13.90 -30.43
C LEU A 48 33.07 14.25 -31.93
N ASN A 49 31.86 14.25 -32.48
CA ASN A 49 31.47 15.12 -33.59
C ASN A 49 30.50 16.18 -33.08
N LYS A 50 30.74 17.45 -33.44
CA LYS A 50 29.86 18.61 -33.18
C LYS A 50 28.66 18.59 -34.14
N TRP A 51 27.55 19.22 -33.76
CA TRP A 51 26.89 20.36 -34.44
C TRP A 51 26.01 21.07 -33.39
N GLN A 52 26.27 22.36 -33.08
CA GLN A 52 25.37 23.51 -33.31
C GLN A 52 23.88 23.27 -32.94
N GLY A 53 23.19 24.10 -32.17
CA GLY A 53 23.54 25.39 -31.56
C GLY A 53 22.41 26.41 -31.73
N LEU A 54 21.67 26.71 -30.65
CA LEU A 54 20.70 27.81 -30.63
C LEU A 54 20.72 28.56 -29.30
N LYS A 55 20.77 29.89 -29.40
CA LYS A 55 20.45 30.84 -28.33
C LYS A 55 19.02 31.36 -28.58
N CYS A 56 18.24 31.50 -27.53
CA CYS A 56 17.20 32.52 -27.33
C CYS A 56 16.98 32.60 -25.81
N ASP A 57 17.67 33.49 -25.12
CA ASP A 57 17.36 34.91 -24.91
C ASP A 57 16.39 35.12 -23.74
N GLY A 58 16.83 35.95 -22.78
CA GLY A 58 16.20 36.08 -21.48
C GLY A 58 15.36 37.34 -21.39
N ARG A 59 14.21 37.27 -20.72
CA ARG A 59 13.48 38.47 -20.34
C ARG A 59 12.88 38.36 -18.95
N ALA A 60 13.61 38.87 -17.97
CA ALA A 60 13.06 39.14 -16.66
C ALA A 60 12.03 40.29 -16.75
N ARG A 61 10.94 40.17 -15.98
CA ARG A 61 10.16 41.31 -15.52
C ARG A 61 9.96 41.18 -14.01
N ARG A 62 10.28 42.26 -13.30
CA ARG A 62 9.90 42.50 -11.90
C ARG A 62 8.72 43.49 -11.87
N ASP A 63 8.19 43.66 -10.66
CA ASP A 63 7.22 44.69 -10.23
C ASP A 63 5.77 44.43 -10.69
N ALA A 64 4.78 44.27 -9.79
CA ALA A 64 4.48 45.18 -8.68
C ALA A 64 3.88 44.50 -7.43
N LEU A 65 4.12 45.10 -6.26
CA LEU A 65 3.28 44.94 -5.06
C LEU A 65 2.02 45.81 -5.16
N LEU A 66 0.91 45.37 -4.54
CA LEU A 66 0.05 46.18 -3.66
C LEU A 66 -0.94 45.30 -2.89
N LEU A 67 -1.38 45.76 -1.71
CA LEU A 67 -2.11 44.99 -0.68
C LEU A 67 -3.66 45.23 -0.79
N PRO A 68 -4.51 44.97 0.23
CA PRO A 68 -5.71 44.14 0.04
C PRO A 68 -7.01 44.93 0.02
N ILE A 69 -8.10 44.31 -0.45
CA ILE A 69 -9.45 44.88 -0.33
C ILE A 69 -10.23 44.17 0.76
N SER A 70 -10.66 44.96 1.74
CA SER A 70 -11.67 44.64 2.74
C SER A 70 -13.04 45.08 2.25
N SER A 71 -14.07 44.25 2.45
CA SER A 71 -15.46 44.72 2.42
C SER A 71 -16.32 43.93 3.41
N ASN A 72 -16.87 44.65 4.39
CA ASN A 72 -17.85 44.12 5.35
C ASN A 72 -19.17 43.73 4.67
N SER A 73 -19.78 42.63 5.12
CA SER A 73 -21.22 42.55 5.30
C SER A 73 -21.55 41.86 6.63
N ARG A 74 -22.25 42.57 7.52
CA ARG A 74 -22.87 42.02 8.74
C ARG A 74 -24.36 41.82 8.49
N ARG A 75 -24.99 41.07 9.40
CA ARG A 75 -26.45 40.87 9.64
C ARG A 75 -27.05 39.65 8.94
N ASP A 76 -27.94 38.89 9.57
CA ASP A 76 -28.31 38.78 11.00
C ASP A 76 -28.83 37.36 11.27
N SER A 77 -28.64 36.84 12.49
CA SER A 77 -29.14 35.51 12.90
C SER A 77 -30.53 35.59 13.54
N PRO A 78 -31.50 34.73 13.17
CA PRO A 78 -32.72 34.56 13.96
C PRO A 78 -32.49 33.58 15.12
N ARG A 79 -32.76 34.02 16.36
CA ARG A 79 -32.91 33.12 17.51
C ARG A 79 -34.25 32.38 17.41
N MET A 80 -34.25 31.06 17.58
CA MET A 80 -35.50 30.32 17.80
C MET A 80 -36.06 30.61 19.20
N ILE A 81 -37.37 30.80 19.27
CA ILE A 81 -38.15 30.88 20.50
C ILE A 81 -38.82 29.52 20.73
N ARG A 82 -38.82 29.06 21.98
CA ARG A 82 -39.42 27.80 22.44
C ARG A 82 -40.88 28.02 22.82
N ALA A 83 -41.77 27.11 22.41
CA ALA A 83 -43.13 27.01 22.92
C ALA A 83 -43.58 25.54 22.97
N GLU A 84 -44.27 25.14 24.03
CA GLU A 84 -44.76 23.78 24.30
C GLU A 84 -46.29 23.75 24.25
N ALA A 85 -46.87 22.71 23.64
CA ALA A 85 -48.24 22.21 23.86
C ALA A 85 -48.32 20.82 23.17
N ALA A 86 -48.51 19.68 23.85
CA ALA A 86 -49.65 19.22 24.65
C ALA A 86 -50.73 18.49 23.82
N GLN A 87 -51.20 17.35 24.35
CA GLN A 87 -51.99 16.30 23.68
C GLN A 87 -53.49 16.66 23.53
N GLN A 88 -54.22 16.03 22.60
CA GLN A 88 -55.28 15.04 22.93
C GLN A 88 -55.97 14.37 21.72
N GLU A 89 -56.76 13.34 22.02
CA GLU A 89 -57.35 12.30 21.14
C GLU A 89 -58.66 12.73 20.43
N GLY A 90 -59.18 11.92 19.47
CA GLY A 90 -60.44 12.22 18.77
C GLY A 90 -60.92 11.23 17.70
N ASP A 91 -61.41 10.08 18.16
CA ASP A 91 -62.09 8.94 17.50
C ASP A 91 -62.92 9.06 16.18
N VAL A 92 -62.86 7.94 15.43
CA VAL A 92 -63.95 7.16 14.78
C VAL A 92 -64.64 7.59 13.45
N ALA A 93 -64.39 6.72 12.47
CA ALA A 93 -65.09 6.31 11.24
C ALA A 93 -66.60 6.59 11.01
N VAL A 94 -67.01 6.56 9.72
CA VAL A 94 -68.12 5.72 9.19
C VAL A 94 -68.09 5.64 7.63
N ARG A 95 -68.48 4.47 7.06
CA ARG A 95 -68.69 4.20 5.62
C ARG A 95 -69.97 4.92 5.10
N THR A 96 -70.31 5.07 3.80
CA THR A 96 -70.43 4.05 2.73
C THR A 96 -70.93 4.71 1.42
N GLN A 97 -70.97 3.92 0.33
CA GLN A 97 -71.84 3.99 -0.87
C GLN A 97 -71.38 4.80 -2.11
N GLU A 98 -71.04 4.04 -3.15
CA GLU A 98 -71.02 4.41 -4.58
C GLU A 98 -72.44 4.35 -5.18
N LEU A 99 -72.70 5.06 -6.29
CA LEU A 99 -73.19 4.49 -7.58
C LEU A 99 -73.56 5.53 -8.67
N THR A 100 -73.53 5.07 -9.94
CA THR A 100 -74.05 5.65 -11.22
C THR A 100 -73.35 6.90 -11.81
N VAL A 101 -72.50 6.87 -12.87
CA VAL A 101 -72.66 6.39 -14.29
C VAL A 101 -73.69 7.28 -15.05
N GLU A 102 -73.43 8.01 -16.17
CA GLU A 102 -72.56 7.76 -17.37
C GLU A 102 -72.27 9.01 -18.30
N LYS A 103 -71.14 8.98 -19.06
CA LYS A 103 -70.85 9.60 -20.42
C LYS A 103 -70.78 11.15 -20.64
N PRO A 104 -70.18 11.67 -21.76
CA PRO A 104 -69.26 11.07 -22.77
C PRO A 104 -68.04 11.92 -23.31
N VAL A 105 -66.96 11.22 -23.73
CA VAL A 105 -66.15 11.36 -25.00
C VAL A 105 -65.22 12.58 -25.29
N GLU A 106 -63.95 12.24 -25.64
CA GLU A 106 -62.88 12.95 -26.42
C GLU A 106 -62.38 14.34 -25.97
N SER A 107 -61.08 14.71 -26.08
CA SER A 107 -59.83 14.00 -26.44
C SER A 107 -58.62 14.89 -26.05
N THR A 108 -57.41 14.30 -25.94
CA THR A 108 -56.08 14.79 -26.40
C THR A 108 -54.94 14.30 -25.49
N GLU A 109 -54.08 13.44 -26.06
CA GLU A 109 -52.61 13.47 -25.96
C GLU A 109 -51.96 14.00 -24.67
N ASP A 110 -51.53 13.08 -23.78
CA ASP A 110 -50.12 13.01 -23.36
C ASP A 110 -49.81 11.64 -22.71
N ASP A 111 -49.91 10.56 -23.48
CA ASP A 111 -49.48 9.22 -23.05
C ASP A 111 -47.94 9.14 -23.15
N GLN A 112 -47.26 9.90 -22.28
CA GLN A 112 -45.81 9.82 -22.13
C GLN A 112 -45.45 8.47 -21.52
N VAL A 113 -45.14 7.55 -22.42
CA VAL A 113 -44.58 6.23 -22.17
C VAL A 113 -43.53 6.33 -21.06
N LYS A 114 -43.90 5.87 -19.86
CA LYS A 114 -42.93 5.46 -18.85
C LYS A 114 -42.21 4.24 -19.39
N VAL A 115 -41.19 4.49 -20.20
CA VAL A 115 -40.18 3.48 -20.51
C VAL A 115 -39.57 3.14 -19.16
N HIS A 116 -39.85 1.93 -18.67
CA HIS A 116 -38.95 1.31 -17.71
C HIS A 116 -37.55 1.39 -18.33
N GLU A 117 -36.65 2.11 -17.67
CA GLU A 117 -35.21 1.95 -17.91
C GLU A 117 -34.94 0.46 -17.68
N ARG A 118 -34.79 -0.27 -18.78
CA ARG A 118 -34.25 -1.63 -18.74
C ARG A 118 -32.80 -1.48 -18.31
N ASP A 119 -32.28 -2.50 -17.64
CA ASP A 119 -30.87 -2.62 -17.27
C ASP A 119 -29.99 -2.70 -18.53
N PHE A 120 -29.77 -1.55 -19.16
CA PHE A 120 -28.82 -1.40 -20.25
C PHE A 120 -27.44 -1.34 -19.61
N GLU A 121 -26.83 -2.52 -19.44
CA GLU A 121 -25.40 -2.62 -19.23
C GLU A 121 -24.68 -1.73 -20.24
N ARG A 122 -23.72 -0.96 -19.74
CA ARG A 122 -22.88 -0.12 -20.60
C ARG A 122 -22.14 -0.99 -21.59
N ASP A 123 -22.27 -0.66 -22.88
CA ASP A 123 -21.40 -1.21 -23.90
C ASP A 123 -19.98 -0.63 -23.73
N PHE A 124 -18.99 -1.52 -23.77
CA PHE A 124 -17.57 -1.19 -23.69
C PHE A 124 -16.84 -1.41 -25.03
N ALA A 125 -17.54 -1.87 -26.07
CA ALA A 125 -16.99 -2.05 -27.40
C ALA A 125 -16.37 -0.74 -27.94
N GLY A 126 -15.14 -0.82 -28.43
CA GLY A 126 -14.38 0.32 -28.95
C GLY A 126 -13.79 1.26 -27.88
N THR A 127 -13.92 0.94 -26.58
CA THR A 127 -13.15 1.64 -25.52
C THR A 127 -11.67 1.22 -25.54
N THR A 128 -10.79 2.01 -24.90
CA THR A 128 -9.35 1.70 -24.82
C THR A 128 -9.10 0.32 -24.22
N TYR A 129 -8.24 -0.49 -24.84
CA TYR A 129 -7.80 -1.77 -24.31
C TYR A 129 -7.10 -1.61 -22.95
N ILE A 130 -7.55 -2.34 -21.94
CA ILE A 130 -6.88 -2.44 -20.62
C ILE A 130 -6.46 -3.89 -20.44
N PRO A 131 -5.15 -4.19 -20.32
CA PRO A 131 -4.68 -5.56 -20.13
C PRO A 131 -5.11 -6.09 -18.75
N ILE A 132 -5.50 -7.36 -18.72
CA ILE A 132 -5.87 -8.06 -17.50
C ILE A 132 -4.84 -9.13 -17.13
N TYR A 133 -4.40 -9.08 -15.88
CA TYR A 133 -3.58 -10.10 -15.26
C TYR A 133 -4.41 -10.87 -14.23
N VAL A 134 -4.04 -12.12 -13.95
CA VAL A 134 -4.61 -12.90 -12.85
C VAL A 134 -3.52 -13.23 -11.85
N MET A 135 -3.74 -12.92 -10.57
CA MET A 135 -2.78 -13.23 -9.53
C MET A 135 -2.75 -14.76 -9.28
N LEU A 136 -1.56 -15.37 -9.24
CA LEU A 136 -1.40 -16.81 -9.00
C LEU A 136 -1.65 -17.18 -7.53
N PRO A 137 -1.95 -18.46 -7.20
CA PRO A 137 -2.02 -18.94 -5.81
C PRO A 137 -0.79 -18.56 -4.97
N LEU A 138 -0.98 -18.21 -3.69
CA LEU A 138 0.10 -17.78 -2.79
C LEU A 138 1.21 -18.84 -2.65
N ASN A 139 0.81 -20.11 -2.67
CA ASN A 139 1.66 -21.31 -2.62
C ASN A 139 2.08 -21.85 -4.00
N THR A 140 2.07 -21.03 -5.07
CA THR A 140 2.56 -21.47 -6.39
C THR A 140 4.01 -21.97 -6.34
N ILE A 141 4.83 -21.33 -5.48
CA ILE A 141 6.12 -21.84 -5.04
C ILE A 141 5.97 -22.36 -3.61
N ASP A 142 6.48 -23.56 -3.34
CA ASP A 142 6.38 -24.22 -2.05
C ASP A 142 7.50 -23.82 -1.05
N GLU A 143 7.46 -24.37 0.16
CA GLU A 143 8.47 -24.17 1.21
C GLU A 143 9.89 -24.66 0.82
N ASN A 144 10.01 -25.54 -0.17
CA ASN A 144 11.27 -26.03 -0.71
C ASN A 144 11.85 -25.13 -1.81
N ASN A 145 11.09 -24.12 -2.26
CA ASN A 145 11.37 -23.26 -3.41
C ASN A 145 11.34 -24.05 -4.74
N GLU A 146 10.30 -24.88 -4.88
CA GLU A 146 9.90 -25.63 -6.07
C GLU A 146 8.46 -25.26 -6.48
N VAL A 147 8.04 -25.55 -7.72
CA VAL A 147 6.67 -25.27 -8.18
C VAL A 147 5.73 -26.37 -7.69
N SER A 148 4.72 -26.03 -6.88
CA SER A 148 3.89 -26.99 -6.11
C SER A 148 3.18 -28.05 -6.94
N ASP A 149 2.48 -27.66 -8.01
CA ASP A 149 1.96 -28.58 -9.04
C ASP A 149 2.17 -27.98 -10.44
N PRO A 150 3.27 -28.36 -11.13
CA PRO A 150 3.60 -27.80 -12.44
C PRO A 150 2.61 -28.18 -13.54
N GLU A 151 1.92 -29.32 -13.44
CA GLU A 151 1.02 -29.78 -14.51
C GLU A 151 -0.40 -29.24 -14.33
N PHE A 152 -0.88 -29.13 -13.09
CA PHE A 152 -2.11 -28.42 -12.77
C PHE A 152 -1.98 -26.93 -13.11
N LEU A 153 -0.87 -26.28 -12.74
CA LEU A 153 -0.61 -24.89 -13.14
C LEU A 153 -0.60 -24.71 -14.67
N LYS A 154 0.02 -25.63 -15.43
CA LYS A 154 -0.03 -25.59 -16.90
C LYS A 154 -1.45 -25.78 -17.45
N TYR A 155 -2.33 -26.48 -16.75
CA TYR A 155 -3.74 -26.58 -17.14
C TYR A 155 -4.44 -25.23 -16.91
N ASP A 156 -4.31 -24.66 -15.72
CA ASP A 156 -4.93 -23.38 -15.36
C ASP A 156 -4.48 -22.23 -16.28
N LEU A 157 -3.18 -22.10 -16.52
CA LEU A 157 -2.64 -21.06 -17.41
C LEU A 157 -3.15 -21.19 -18.85
N ARG A 158 -3.42 -22.40 -19.35
CA ARG A 158 -4.04 -22.60 -20.67
C ARG A 158 -5.50 -22.19 -20.68
N ALA A 159 -6.24 -22.46 -19.61
CA ALA A 159 -7.63 -22.02 -19.46
C ALA A 159 -7.70 -20.48 -19.43
N LEU A 160 -6.88 -19.83 -18.59
CA LEU A 160 -6.77 -18.35 -18.56
C LEU A 160 -6.39 -17.79 -19.94
N LYS A 161 -5.43 -18.40 -20.64
CA LYS A 161 -5.05 -17.99 -22.00
C LYS A 161 -6.20 -18.14 -23.01
N SER A 162 -7.04 -19.17 -22.87
CA SER A 162 -8.16 -19.43 -23.77
C SER A 162 -9.29 -18.41 -23.66
N VAL A 163 -9.42 -17.74 -22.50
CA VAL A 163 -10.32 -16.60 -22.27
C VAL A 163 -9.62 -15.25 -22.46
N ASN A 164 -8.53 -15.21 -23.23
CA ASN A 164 -7.74 -14.04 -23.62
C ASN A 164 -7.01 -13.29 -22.49
N VAL A 165 -6.78 -13.86 -21.30
CA VAL A 165 -5.95 -13.20 -20.27
C VAL A 165 -4.57 -12.80 -20.83
N ASP A 166 -4.13 -11.58 -20.53
CA ASP A 166 -2.85 -11.03 -21.00
C ASP A 166 -1.67 -11.69 -20.30
N GLY A 167 -1.78 -11.86 -18.98
CA GLY A 167 -0.70 -12.35 -18.15
C GLY A 167 -1.13 -12.78 -16.74
N VAL A 168 -0.14 -13.03 -15.90
CA VAL A 168 -0.33 -13.36 -14.48
C VAL A 168 0.57 -12.53 -13.58
N MET A 169 0.20 -12.42 -12.31
CA MET A 169 0.98 -11.71 -11.28
C MET A 169 1.42 -12.70 -10.20
N VAL A 170 2.68 -12.61 -9.75
CA VAL A 170 3.23 -13.52 -8.74
C VAL A 170 4.13 -12.83 -7.72
N ASP A 171 4.02 -13.26 -6.47
CA ASP A 171 4.90 -12.93 -5.37
C ASP A 171 6.26 -13.63 -5.46
N CYS A 172 7.35 -12.86 -5.56
CA CYS A 172 8.71 -13.35 -5.30
C CYS A 172 9.04 -13.21 -3.81
N TRP A 173 8.66 -14.23 -3.03
CA TRP A 173 8.84 -14.30 -1.58
C TRP A 173 10.30 -14.22 -1.16
N TRP A 174 10.66 -13.16 -0.45
CA TRP A 174 12.00 -12.97 0.12
C TRP A 174 12.43 -14.17 0.99
N GLY A 175 11.48 -14.70 1.78
CA GLY A 175 11.67 -15.86 2.66
C GLY A 175 12.08 -17.16 1.96
N LEU A 176 11.56 -17.43 0.75
CA LEU A 176 11.89 -18.65 0.00
C LEU A 176 13.21 -18.50 -0.76
N VAL A 177 13.48 -17.29 -1.26
CA VAL A 177 14.63 -17.02 -2.13
C VAL A 177 15.91 -16.80 -1.33
N GLU A 178 15.90 -15.96 -0.29
CA GLU A 178 17.07 -15.66 0.57
C GLU A 178 16.97 -16.34 1.95
N GLY A 179 16.13 -17.36 2.07
CA GLY A 179 15.75 -17.97 3.36
C GLY A 179 16.91 -18.51 4.20
N LYS A 180 17.90 -19.15 3.55
CA LYS A 180 18.93 -19.95 4.23
C LYS A 180 20.05 -19.11 4.87
N ALA A 181 20.45 -18.01 4.23
CA ALA A 181 21.54 -17.15 4.70
C ALA A 181 21.57 -15.82 3.91
N PRO A 182 22.12 -14.74 4.50
CA PRO A 182 22.35 -13.48 3.79
C PRO A 182 23.07 -13.68 2.45
N GLN A 183 22.53 -13.09 1.39
CA GLN A 183 23.05 -13.12 0.01
C GLN A 183 23.12 -14.52 -0.65
N HIS A 184 22.52 -15.55 -0.05
CA HIS A 184 22.38 -16.89 -0.65
C HIS A 184 21.02 -17.04 -1.33
N TYR A 185 20.90 -16.49 -2.53
CA TYR A 185 19.66 -16.51 -3.32
C TYR A 185 19.46 -17.84 -4.07
N ASN A 186 18.30 -18.50 -3.86
CA ASN A 186 17.81 -19.60 -4.69
C ASN A 186 16.65 -19.11 -5.57
N TRP A 187 16.83 -19.16 -6.88
CA TRP A 187 15.85 -18.71 -7.87
C TRP A 187 15.27 -19.85 -8.71
N ASN A 188 15.52 -21.11 -8.34
CA ASN A 188 15.19 -22.27 -9.19
C ASN A 188 13.69 -22.46 -9.39
N GLY A 189 12.87 -22.43 -8.32
CA GLY A 189 11.41 -22.53 -8.42
C GLY A 189 10.82 -21.41 -9.28
N TYR A 190 11.25 -20.16 -9.05
CA TYR A 190 10.84 -19.01 -9.87
C TYR A 190 11.28 -19.12 -11.34
N ARG A 191 12.46 -19.67 -11.64
CA ARG A 191 12.88 -19.94 -13.02
C ARG A 191 12.03 -21.02 -13.68
N GLN A 192 11.64 -22.07 -12.96
CA GLN A 192 10.72 -23.07 -13.49
C GLN A 192 9.34 -22.45 -13.76
N LEU A 193 8.81 -21.66 -12.82
CA LEU A 193 7.54 -20.95 -12.96
C LEU A 193 7.53 -19.99 -14.16
N PHE A 194 8.55 -19.15 -14.30
CA PHE A 194 8.58 -18.15 -15.37
C PHE A 194 8.70 -18.79 -16.75
N ASN A 195 9.38 -19.94 -16.86
CA ASN A 195 9.35 -20.75 -18.08
C ASN A 195 7.95 -21.30 -18.37
N ILE A 196 7.23 -21.82 -17.36
CA ILE A 196 5.85 -22.30 -17.51
C ILE A 196 4.91 -21.19 -17.99
N VAL A 197 5.02 -19.98 -17.43
CA VAL A 197 4.22 -18.80 -17.85
C VAL A 197 4.58 -18.38 -19.29
N ARG A 198 5.88 -18.33 -19.63
CA ARG A 198 6.38 -18.02 -20.98
C ARG A 198 5.91 -19.04 -22.01
N GLU A 199 5.95 -20.34 -21.69
CA GLU A 199 5.45 -21.43 -22.53
C GLU A 199 3.93 -21.37 -22.75
N ALA A 200 3.16 -20.85 -21.78
CA ALA A 200 1.73 -20.61 -21.91
C ALA A 200 1.39 -19.37 -22.78
N GLY A 201 2.38 -18.57 -23.19
CA GLY A 201 2.15 -17.35 -23.98
C GLY A 201 1.50 -16.22 -23.18
N LEU A 202 1.74 -16.19 -21.87
CA LEU A 202 1.24 -15.18 -20.93
C LEU A 202 2.36 -14.20 -20.54
N LYS A 203 1.97 -12.96 -20.25
CA LYS A 203 2.86 -11.96 -19.63
C LYS A 203 2.95 -12.15 -18.12
N LEU A 204 3.91 -11.47 -17.50
CA LEU A 204 4.24 -11.64 -16.09
C LEU A 204 4.46 -10.28 -15.40
N GLN A 205 3.67 -10.00 -14.37
CA GLN A 205 3.98 -9.01 -13.35
C GLN A 205 4.63 -9.74 -12.16
N VAL A 206 5.66 -9.16 -11.55
CA VAL A 206 6.37 -9.78 -10.43
C VAL A 206 6.43 -8.84 -9.23
N VAL A 207 5.98 -9.30 -8.06
CA VAL A 207 6.07 -8.56 -6.81
C VAL A 207 7.39 -8.90 -6.10
N MET A 208 8.16 -7.89 -5.70
CA MET A 208 9.31 -8.06 -4.81
C MET A 208 8.80 -8.17 -3.37
N SER A 209 8.35 -9.36 -2.97
CA SER A 209 7.60 -9.59 -1.73
C SER A 209 8.54 -9.68 -0.52
N PHE A 210 8.96 -8.51 -0.04
CA PHE A 210 9.80 -8.30 1.17
C PHE A 210 9.05 -8.47 2.50
N HIS A 211 7.97 -9.24 2.49
CA HIS A 211 7.05 -9.43 3.61
C HIS A 211 6.67 -10.90 3.75
N GLN A 212 6.07 -11.25 4.88
CA GLN A 212 5.49 -12.56 5.15
C GLN A 212 4.14 -12.72 4.43
N CYS A 213 3.94 -13.84 3.76
CA CYS A 213 2.61 -14.37 3.45
C CYS A 213 2.03 -15.01 4.71
N GLY A 214 0.78 -14.76 5.06
CA GLY A 214 0.10 -15.41 6.18
C GLY A 214 -0.17 -14.49 7.35
N GLY A 215 -1.44 -14.44 7.79
CA GLY A 215 -1.90 -13.67 8.94
C GLY A 215 -2.65 -12.38 8.59
N ASN A 216 -2.89 -12.13 7.30
CA ASN A 216 -3.82 -11.13 6.79
C ASN A 216 -5.04 -11.82 6.13
N VAL A 217 -6.08 -11.02 5.84
CA VAL A 217 -7.33 -11.50 5.23
C VAL A 217 -7.05 -12.08 3.84
N GLY A 218 -7.41 -13.35 3.63
CA GLY A 218 -7.25 -14.06 2.35
C GLY A 218 -5.98 -14.91 2.23
N ASP A 219 -5.07 -14.88 3.22
CA ASP A 219 -3.90 -15.74 3.21
C ASP A 219 -4.23 -17.17 3.65
N ASP A 220 -4.04 -18.15 2.75
CA ASP A 220 -4.17 -19.59 3.03
C ASP A 220 -2.84 -20.28 3.39
N THR A 221 -1.74 -19.52 3.32
CA THR A 221 -0.36 -20.00 3.29
C THR A 221 0.51 -19.14 4.21
N ASN A 222 1.47 -19.76 4.90
CA ASN A 222 2.38 -19.07 5.83
C ASN A 222 3.83 -19.17 5.34
N ILE A 223 4.32 -18.12 4.66
CA ILE A 223 5.70 -17.98 4.19
C ILE A 223 6.32 -16.80 4.94
N PRO A 224 7.10 -17.01 6.00
CA PRO A 224 7.73 -15.92 6.75
C PRO A 224 8.85 -15.25 5.94
N ILE A 225 9.30 -14.08 6.40
CA ILE A 225 10.60 -13.51 5.98
C ILE A 225 11.77 -14.47 6.36
N PRO A 226 12.98 -14.32 5.79
CA PRO A 226 14.07 -15.27 6.01
C PRO A 226 14.38 -15.56 7.48
N SER A 227 14.62 -16.83 7.82
CA SER A 227 14.85 -17.25 9.21
C SER A 227 16.04 -16.54 9.86
N TRP A 228 17.10 -16.28 9.11
CA TRP A 228 18.26 -15.52 9.60
C TRP A 228 17.92 -14.07 10.01
N VAL A 229 16.82 -13.49 9.51
CA VAL A 229 16.30 -12.18 9.93
C VAL A 229 15.50 -12.32 11.23
N LEU A 230 14.68 -13.38 11.34
CA LEU A 230 13.96 -13.71 12.58
C LEU A 230 14.94 -13.98 13.74
N ASP A 231 16.03 -14.71 13.50
CA ASP A 231 17.13 -14.98 14.45
C ASP A 231 17.87 -13.71 14.93
N ILE A 232 17.82 -12.64 14.13
CA ILE A 232 18.31 -11.30 14.52
C ILE A 232 17.23 -10.59 15.33
N GLY A 233 15.96 -10.71 14.94
CA GLY A 233 14.80 -10.19 15.66
C GLY A 233 14.69 -10.71 17.10
N GLU A 234 15.04 -11.96 17.37
CA GLU A 234 15.10 -12.50 18.75
C GLU A 234 16.05 -11.70 19.66
N LYS A 235 17.15 -11.19 19.11
CA LYS A 235 18.19 -10.44 19.83
C LYS A 235 17.99 -8.93 19.76
N ASN A 236 17.30 -8.47 18.71
CA ASN A 236 17.03 -7.08 18.41
C ASN A 236 15.58 -6.92 17.92
N PRO A 237 14.57 -7.02 18.81
CA PRO A 237 13.17 -6.99 18.40
C PRO A 237 12.73 -5.67 17.78
N ASP A 238 13.52 -4.61 17.93
CA ASP A 238 13.28 -3.32 17.29
C ASP A 238 13.59 -3.29 15.79
N ILE A 239 14.01 -4.41 15.15
CA ILE A 239 14.00 -4.48 13.67
C ILE A 239 12.57 -4.56 13.11
N PHE A 240 11.57 -4.79 13.96
CA PHE A 240 10.17 -4.97 13.60
C PHE A 240 9.32 -3.78 14.04
N PHE A 241 8.26 -3.51 13.28
CA PHE A 241 7.23 -2.56 13.68
C PHE A 241 6.65 -2.96 15.04
N THR A 242 6.34 -1.97 15.86
CA THR A 242 6.00 -2.16 17.26
C THR A 242 4.87 -1.23 17.66
N ASP A 243 3.84 -1.79 18.30
CA ASP A 243 2.69 -1.05 18.82
C ASP A 243 2.91 -0.50 20.23
N ARG A 244 1.90 0.16 20.77
CA ARG A 244 1.98 0.87 22.06
C ARG A 244 2.26 -0.06 23.23
N GLN A 245 1.78 -1.29 23.15
CA GLN A 245 1.89 -2.33 24.17
C GLN A 245 3.23 -3.08 24.05
N GLY A 246 4.01 -2.81 22.99
CA GLY A 246 5.34 -3.38 22.74
C GLY A 246 5.30 -4.68 21.95
N VAL A 247 4.15 -5.07 21.39
CA VAL A 247 4.01 -6.24 20.53
C VAL A 247 4.74 -5.97 19.21
N ARG A 248 5.47 -6.98 18.73
CA ARG A 248 6.30 -6.88 17.54
C ARG A 248 5.58 -7.51 16.36
N ASN A 249 5.57 -6.84 15.21
CA ASN A 249 5.05 -7.36 13.96
C ASN A 249 6.23 -7.87 13.08
N PRO A 250 6.51 -9.19 13.06
CA PRO A 250 7.58 -9.77 12.24
C PRO A 250 7.24 -9.95 10.75
N GLU A 251 6.17 -9.34 10.25
CA GLU A 251 5.73 -9.52 8.85
C GLU A 251 6.68 -8.83 7.86
N CYS A 252 7.26 -7.70 8.26
CA CYS A 252 8.24 -6.95 7.49
C CYS A 252 9.18 -6.18 8.44
N LEU A 253 10.27 -5.63 7.90
CA LEU A 253 11.19 -4.80 8.66
C LEU A 253 10.58 -3.42 8.94
N SER A 254 10.79 -2.88 10.15
CA SER A 254 10.51 -1.47 10.44
C SER A 254 11.39 -0.58 9.55
N TRP A 255 10.79 0.44 8.93
CA TRP A 255 11.51 1.46 8.17
C TRP A 255 12.56 2.22 9.02
N GLY A 256 12.48 2.10 10.35
CA GLY A 256 13.53 2.56 11.26
C GLY A 256 14.90 1.93 11.01
N VAL A 257 14.98 0.72 10.42
CA VAL A 257 16.25 0.03 10.10
C VAL A 257 16.72 0.16 8.65
N ASP A 258 16.02 0.95 7.82
CA ASP A 258 16.39 1.24 6.41
C ASP A 258 17.88 1.62 6.25
N LYS A 259 18.41 2.39 7.20
CA LYS A 259 19.75 3.00 7.18
C LYS A 259 20.65 2.56 8.34
N GLU A 260 20.24 1.56 9.12
CA GLU A 260 20.97 1.06 10.31
C GLU A 260 21.58 -0.32 10.01
N ARG A 261 22.89 -0.51 10.22
CA ARG A 261 23.62 -1.75 9.87
C ARG A 261 23.41 -2.88 10.89
N VAL A 262 22.18 -3.32 11.06
CA VAL A 262 21.77 -4.29 12.09
C VAL A 262 21.33 -5.65 11.53
N LEU A 263 21.35 -5.82 10.20
CA LEU A 263 20.88 -7.02 9.51
C LEU A 263 22.08 -7.75 8.89
N ALA A 264 22.80 -8.51 9.72
CA ALA A 264 24.05 -9.19 9.35
C ALA A 264 25.12 -8.26 8.71
N GLY A 265 25.20 -7.02 9.20
CA GLY A 265 26.13 -5.98 8.70
C GLY A 265 25.58 -5.12 7.55
N ARG A 266 24.43 -5.51 6.96
CA ARG A 266 23.68 -4.71 5.98
C ARG A 266 22.60 -3.84 6.65
N THR A 267 22.13 -2.83 5.93
CA THR A 267 20.91 -2.07 6.25
C THR A 267 19.69 -2.67 5.54
N GLY A 268 18.47 -2.25 5.91
CA GLY A 268 17.24 -2.68 5.20
C GLY A 268 17.27 -2.35 3.71
N LEU A 269 17.69 -1.12 3.35
CA LEU A 269 17.81 -0.69 1.95
C LEU A 269 18.82 -1.51 1.13
N GLU A 270 19.93 -1.93 1.73
CA GLU A 270 20.92 -2.79 1.06
C GLU A 270 20.37 -4.19 0.77
N ILE A 271 19.55 -4.74 1.65
CA ILE A 271 18.88 -6.04 1.43
C ILE A 271 17.94 -5.96 0.23
N TYR A 272 17.05 -4.95 0.21
CA TYR A 272 16.09 -4.79 -0.88
C TYR A 272 16.81 -4.61 -2.23
N TYR A 273 17.87 -3.79 -2.25
CA TYR A 273 18.66 -3.56 -3.46
C TYR A 273 19.44 -4.80 -3.92
N ASP A 274 20.11 -5.51 -3.01
CA ASP A 274 20.83 -6.75 -3.36
C ASP A 274 19.87 -7.80 -3.94
N PHE A 275 18.68 -7.93 -3.35
CA PHE A 275 17.64 -8.85 -3.82
C PHE A 275 17.11 -8.50 -5.21
N MET A 276 16.69 -7.25 -5.42
CA MET A 276 16.22 -6.75 -6.73
C MET A 276 17.30 -6.90 -7.81
N ARG A 277 18.56 -6.62 -7.47
CA ARG A 277 19.70 -6.79 -8.38
C ARG A 277 20.00 -8.25 -8.69
N SER A 278 19.85 -9.15 -7.71
CA SER A 278 19.97 -10.60 -7.89
C SER A 278 18.86 -11.13 -8.81
N PHE A 279 17.61 -10.67 -8.60
CA PHE A 279 16.48 -10.96 -9.47
C PHE A 279 16.76 -10.53 -10.90
N ARG A 280 17.16 -9.26 -11.12
CA ARG A 280 17.47 -8.74 -12.46
C ARG A 280 18.52 -9.58 -13.17
N SER A 281 19.62 -9.87 -12.50
CA SER A 281 20.74 -10.65 -13.05
C SER A 281 20.35 -12.08 -13.42
N GLN A 282 19.33 -12.65 -12.77
CA GLN A 282 18.88 -14.02 -13.00
C GLN A 282 17.83 -14.12 -14.10
N PHE A 283 16.96 -13.12 -14.22
CA PHE A 283 15.80 -13.15 -15.13
C PHE A 283 15.90 -12.18 -16.31
N ASP A 284 17.10 -11.66 -16.60
CA ASP A 284 17.38 -10.74 -17.70
C ASP A 284 16.77 -11.20 -19.04
N GLU A 285 16.83 -12.50 -19.34
CA GLU A 285 16.21 -13.12 -20.54
C GLU A 285 14.69 -12.86 -20.65
N PHE A 286 13.97 -12.85 -19.52
CA PHE A 286 12.52 -12.64 -19.46
C PHE A 286 12.14 -11.16 -19.52
N PHE A 287 13.10 -10.27 -19.24
CA PHE A 287 12.98 -8.85 -19.49
C PHE A 287 13.26 -8.51 -20.97
N GLU A 288 14.28 -9.14 -21.57
CA GLU A 288 14.64 -8.94 -22.98
C GLU A 288 13.59 -9.48 -23.96
N ASP A 289 13.00 -10.65 -23.70
CA ASP A 289 11.89 -11.19 -24.51
C ASP A 289 10.52 -10.54 -24.18
N GLY A 290 10.50 -9.67 -23.17
CA GLY A 290 9.31 -8.94 -22.72
C GLY A 290 8.25 -9.83 -22.08
N THR A 291 8.58 -11.02 -21.55
CA THR A 291 7.69 -11.83 -20.70
C THR A 291 7.34 -11.04 -19.43
N ILE A 292 8.34 -10.50 -18.74
CA ILE A 292 8.15 -9.61 -17.59
C ILE A 292 7.78 -8.21 -18.11
N THR A 293 6.59 -7.74 -17.74
CA THR A 293 6.05 -6.44 -18.17
C THR A 293 6.19 -5.34 -17.11
N GLU A 294 6.27 -5.71 -15.83
CA GLU A 294 6.30 -4.79 -14.69
C GLU A 294 6.84 -5.47 -13.42
N ILE A 295 7.51 -4.69 -12.57
CA ILE A 295 7.91 -5.11 -11.22
C ILE A 295 7.16 -4.29 -10.18
N GLU A 296 6.30 -4.91 -9.39
CA GLU A 296 5.77 -4.28 -8.20
C GLU A 296 6.79 -4.39 -7.05
N VAL A 297 7.06 -3.28 -6.38
CA VAL A 297 8.04 -3.22 -5.30
C VAL A 297 7.30 -3.26 -3.96
N GLY A 298 7.51 -4.31 -3.17
CA GLY A 298 6.93 -4.41 -1.83
C GLY A 298 7.52 -3.37 -0.87
N LEU A 299 6.67 -2.62 -0.17
CA LEU A 299 7.07 -1.48 0.68
C LEU A 299 6.63 -1.60 2.14
N GLY A 300 6.06 -2.73 2.54
CA GLY A 300 5.56 -2.97 3.90
C GLY A 300 4.80 -4.28 4.02
N ALA A 301 3.92 -4.35 5.02
CA ALA A 301 2.97 -5.44 5.24
C ALA A 301 2.05 -5.62 4.02
N CYS A 302 1.72 -6.87 3.66
CA CYS A 302 1.11 -7.26 2.37
C CYS A 302 1.80 -6.69 1.10
N GLY A 303 3.06 -6.23 1.20
CA GLY A 303 3.76 -5.51 0.12
C GLY A 303 3.33 -4.05 -0.04
N GLU A 304 2.35 -3.59 0.72
CA GLU A 304 1.73 -2.27 0.59
C GLU A 304 2.57 -1.18 1.29
N LEU A 305 2.60 0.03 0.72
CA LEU A 305 3.23 1.20 1.33
C LEU A 305 2.36 1.73 2.48
N ARG A 306 2.43 1.07 3.63
CA ARG A 306 1.73 1.43 4.87
C ARG A 306 2.40 0.85 6.11
N TYR A 307 2.01 1.36 7.27
CA TYR A 307 2.27 0.69 8.53
C TYR A 307 1.34 -0.52 8.74
N PRO A 308 1.74 -1.55 9.50
CA PRO A 308 0.87 -2.67 9.87
C PRO A 308 -0.07 -2.29 11.02
N SER A 309 -0.97 -1.33 10.80
CA SER A 309 -1.82 -0.74 11.85
C SER A 309 -3.09 -1.53 12.18
N TYR A 310 -3.49 -2.49 11.33
CA TYR A 310 -4.67 -3.35 11.49
C TYR A 310 -4.35 -4.88 11.44
N PRO A 311 -3.35 -5.39 12.19
CA PRO A 311 -2.96 -6.79 12.15
C PRO A 311 -3.99 -7.68 12.85
N GLU A 312 -4.74 -8.48 12.08
CA GLU A 312 -5.76 -9.40 12.60
C GLU A 312 -5.17 -10.35 13.67
N ARG A 313 -3.94 -10.84 13.43
CA ARG A 313 -3.22 -11.69 14.39
C ARG A 313 -2.89 -11.06 15.74
N HIS A 314 -2.95 -9.73 15.89
CA HIS A 314 -2.83 -9.04 17.20
C HIS A 314 -4.21 -8.65 17.77
N GLY A 315 -5.30 -9.13 17.18
CA GLY A 315 -6.66 -8.93 17.66
C GLY A 315 -7.39 -7.71 17.10
N TRP A 316 -6.84 -7.02 16.10
CA TRP A 316 -7.62 -6.04 15.32
C TRP A 316 -8.78 -6.75 14.59
N LYS A 317 -9.92 -6.08 14.50
CA LYS A 317 -11.10 -6.53 13.75
C LYS A 317 -11.72 -5.35 13.03
N TYR A 318 -12.22 -5.56 11.82
CA TYR A 318 -12.98 -4.54 11.11
C TYR A 318 -14.23 -4.10 11.90
N PRO A 319 -14.57 -2.80 11.97
CA PRO A 319 -13.87 -1.64 11.40
C PRO A 319 -13.01 -0.88 12.43
N GLY A 320 -12.18 -1.53 13.24
CA GLY A 320 -11.35 -0.86 14.26
C GLY A 320 -10.41 0.21 13.68
N ILE A 321 -10.15 1.29 14.41
CA ILE A 321 -9.25 2.38 13.96
C ILE A 321 -7.78 1.97 13.74
N GLY A 322 -7.33 0.84 14.30
CA GLY A 322 -5.93 0.44 14.28
C GLY A 322 -5.04 1.19 15.28
N GLU A 323 -3.73 0.92 15.27
CA GLU A 323 -2.75 1.61 16.14
C GLU A 323 -1.51 2.09 15.39
N PHE A 324 -0.91 3.19 15.86
CA PHE A 324 0.37 3.71 15.37
C PHE A 324 1.52 2.75 15.65
N GLN A 325 2.29 2.37 14.63
CA GLN A 325 3.30 1.30 14.71
C GLN A 325 4.73 1.83 14.89
N VAL A 326 4.94 2.79 15.80
CA VAL A 326 6.18 3.60 15.88
C VAL A 326 7.05 3.32 17.09
N TYR A 327 6.72 2.33 17.91
CA TYR A 327 7.29 2.18 19.25
C TYR A 327 8.62 1.42 19.29
N ASP A 328 9.18 1.04 18.13
CA ASP A 328 10.55 0.54 18.04
C ASP A 328 11.58 1.66 18.30
N LYS A 329 12.75 1.29 18.84
CA LYS A 329 13.75 2.28 19.25
C LYS A 329 14.29 3.15 18.11
N TYR A 330 14.23 2.71 16.85
CA TYR A 330 14.78 3.45 15.71
C TYR A 330 13.79 4.52 15.23
N LEU A 331 12.50 4.20 15.14
CA LEU A 331 11.45 5.17 14.88
C LEU A 331 11.28 6.16 16.05
N GLN A 332 11.36 5.71 17.31
CA GLN A 332 11.37 6.63 18.46
C GLN A 332 12.57 7.59 18.44
N LYS A 333 13.76 7.13 18.03
CA LYS A 333 14.95 7.98 17.81
C LYS A 333 14.75 8.97 16.66
N SER A 334 14.09 8.57 15.58
CA SER A 334 13.70 9.46 14.47
C SER A 334 12.72 10.56 14.93
N LEU A 335 11.66 10.19 15.64
CA LEU A 335 10.67 11.10 16.21
C LEU A 335 11.32 12.10 17.18
N THR A 336 12.17 11.62 18.09
CA THR A 336 12.92 12.46 19.03
C THR A 336 13.76 13.51 18.30
N LYS A 337 14.46 13.11 17.24
CA LYS A 337 15.25 14.02 16.40
C LYS A 337 14.36 15.07 15.74
N ALA A 338 13.22 14.68 15.15
CA ALA A 338 12.29 15.59 14.49
C ALA A 338 11.64 16.60 15.47
N ALA A 339 11.32 16.15 16.70
CA ALA A 339 10.76 16.97 17.77
C ALA A 339 11.76 18.04 18.26
N VAL A 340 13.00 17.62 18.57
CA VAL A 340 14.08 18.52 18.97
C VAL A 340 14.43 19.53 17.87
N GLN A 341 14.45 19.11 16.60
CA GLN A 341 14.71 20.01 15.46
C GLN A 341 13.64 21.10 15.28
N ARG A 342 12.41 20.89 15.76
CA ARG A 342 11.35 21.90 15.79
C ARG A 342 11.31 22.74 17.08
N GLY A 343 12.23 22.52 18.01
CA GLY A 343 12.26 23.21 19.31
C GLY A 343 11.25 22.69 20.34
N HIS A 344 10.57 21.57 20.04
CA HIS A 344 9.53 20.96 20.86
C HIS A 344 9.96 19.57 21.31
N GLY A 345 11.02 19.47 22.13
CA GLY A 345 11.52 18.19 22.62
C GLY A 345 10.52 17.41 23.48
N ASP A 346 9.51 18.10 24.03
CA ASP A 346 8.36 17.54 24.74
C ASP A 346 7.38 16.78 23.83
N TRP A 347 7.44 16.99 22.51
CA TRP A 347 6.65 16.27 21.49
C TRP A 347 7.34 14.98 20.99
N ALA A 348 8.45 14.57 21.61
CA ALA A 348 9.20 13.36 21.26
C ALA A 348 8.51 12.05 21.74
N ARG A 349 7.23 11.87 21.39
CA ARG A 349 6.40 10.71 21.76
C ARG A 349 5.26 10.50 20.76
N ALA A 350 4.71 9.30 20.74
CA ALA A 350 3.44 9.02 20.07
C ALA A 350 2.24 9.47 20.94
N PRO A 351 1.05 9.71 20.36
CA PRO A 351 -0.14 10.12 21.12
C PRO A 351 -0.59 9.03 22.11
N ASP A 352 -0.75 9.42 23.37
CA ASP A 352 -1.16 8.53 24.47
C ASP A 352 -2.68 8.40 24.62
N ASN A 353 -3.45 9.20 23.87
CA ASN A 353 -4.91 9.24 23.85
C ASN A 353 -5.52 8.77 22.51
N ALA A 354 -4.75 8.06 21.68
CA ALA A 354 -5.18 7.48 20.40
C ALA A 354 -6.11 6.26 20.52
N GLY A 355 -6.33 5.73 21.73
CA GLY A 355 -7.09 4.51 21.95
C GLY A 355 -6.24 3.24 21.72
N GLU A 356 -6.93 2.19 21.31
CA GLU A 356 -6.42 0.84 20.99
C GLU A 356 -7.02 0.34 19.66
N TYR A 357 -6.46 -0.72 19.05
CA TYR A 357 -6.82 -1.25 17.71
C TYR A 357 -8.33 -1.24 17.36
N ASN A 358 -9.19 -1.65 18.28
CA ASN A 358 -10.65 -1.82 18.05
C ASN A 358 -11.50 -0.65 18.57
N SER A 359 -10.88 0.48 18.91
CA SER A 359 -11.61 1.69 19.32
C SER A 359 -12.37 2.29 18.13
N ARG A 360 -13.34 3.17 18.41
CA ARG A 360 -13.96 4.05 17.40
C ARG A 360 -13.39 5.46 17.51
N PRO A 361 -13.34 6.27 16.44
CA PRO A 361 -12.69 7.59 16.47
C PRO A 361 -13.18 8.48 17.62
N GLN A 362 -14.50 8.54 17.82
CA GLN A 362 -15.16 9.41 18.80
C GLN A 362 -14.93 8.98 20.27
N ASP A 363 -14.54 7.74 20.52
CA ASP A 363 -14.23 7.25 21.88
C ASP A 363 -12.82 7.66 22.33
N THR A 364 -11.95 8.05 21.40
CA THR A 364 -10.55 8.40 21.66
C THR A 364 -10.37 9.88 21.99
N GLY A 365 -9.26 10.28 22.64
CA GLY A 365 -8.91 11.69 22.79
C GLY A 365 -8.34 12.29 21.50
N PHE A 366 -7.63 11.47 20.72
CA PHE A 366 -6.90 11.93 19.54
C PHE A 366 -7.80 12.11 18.31
N PHE A 367 -8.66 11.12 17.99
CA PHE A 367 -9.38 11.04 16.70
C PHE A 367 -10.84 11.52 16.74
N ARG A 368 -11.37 11.93 17.90
CA ARG A 368 -12.72 12.50 17.98
C ARG A 368 -12.84 13.80 17.18
N ASP A 369 -14.06 14.23 16.90
CA ASP A 369 -14.30 15.55 16.30
C ASP A 369 -13.73 16.66 17.19
N GLY A 370 -12.84 17.49 16.63
CA GLY A 370 -12.09 18.50 17.38
C GLY A 370 -11.02 17.94 18.34
N GLY A 371 -10.64 16.66 18.19
CA GLY A 371 -9.60 15.99 18.97
C GLY A 371 -8.17 16.39 18.63
N ASP A 372 -7.21 15.80 19.34
CA ASP A 372 -5.80 16.21 19.26
C ASP A 372 -5.13 15.99 17.89
N TYR A 373 -5.72 15.23 16.97
CA TYR A 373 -5.19 15.04 15.60
C TYR A 373 -4.96 16.37 14.85
N ASP A 374 -5.82 17.38 15.08
CA ASP A 374 -5.68 18.74 14.53
C ASP A 374 -5.12 19.76 15.55
N SER A 375 -4.53 19.28 16.65
CA SER A 375 -3.70 20.14 17.52
C SER A 375 -2.34 20.45 16.85
N TYR A 376 -1.58 21.40 17.39
CA TYR A 376 -0.21 21.64 16.93
C TYR A 376 0.69 20.39 17.06
N TYR A 377 0.49 19.61 18.12
CA TYR A 377 1.19 18.35 18.37
C TYR A 377 0.73 17.25 17.41
N GLY A 378 -0.58 17.07 17.21
CA GLY A 378 -1.13 16.05 16.30
C GLY A 378 -0.68 16.28 14.87
N ARG A 379 -0.80 17.52 14.36
CA ARG A 379 -0.28 17.89 13.03
C ARG A 379 1.23 17.71 12.90
N PHE A 380 2.00 17.89 13.99
CA PHE A 380 3.43 17.57 14.00
C PHE A 380 3.68 16.07 13.89
N PHE A 381 3.02 15.26 14.73
CA PHE A 381 3.21 13.82 14.81
C PHE A 381 2.77 13.14 13.52
N LEU A 382 1.55 13.42 13.04
CA LEU A 382 1.00 12.85 11.81
C LEU A 382 1.85 13.24 10.59
N LYS A 383 2.32 14.49 10.52
CA LYS A 383 3.25 14.90 9.45
C LYS A 383 4.58 14.16 9.51
N TRP A 384 5.13 13.90 10.70
CA TRP A 384 6.35 13.08 10.82
C TRP A 384 6.08 11.62 10.42
N TYR A 385 4.98 11.03 10.89
CA TYR A 385 4.60 9.64 10.64
C TYR A 385 4.40 9.37 9.13
N SER A 386 3.60 10.20 8.45
CA SER A 386 3.42 10.10 6.99
C SER A 386 4.69 10.44 6.21
N GLN A 387 5.55 11.32 6.72
CA GLN A 387 6.83 11.65 6.07
C GLN A 387 7.79 10.46 6.11
N VAL A 388 7.82 9.66 7.18
CA VAL A 388 8.66 8.45 7.24
C VAL A 388 8.18 7.41 6.22
N LEU A 389 6.87 7.25 6.04
CA LEU A 389 6.28 6.42 4.97
C LEU A 389 6.73 6.88 3.57
N ILE A 390 6.58 8.16 3.26
CA ILE A 390 6.98 8.72 1.96
C ILE A 390 8.49 8.60 1.74
N GLU A 391 9.30 8.85 2.77
CA GLU A 391 10.76 8.70 2.70
C GLU A 391 11.20 7.25 2.51
N HIS A 392 10.50 6.27 3.09
CA HIS A 392 10.78 4.86 2.84
C HIS A 392 10.55 4.51 1.36
N GLY A 393 9.34 4.79 0.84
CA GLY A 393 9.01 4.59 -0.57
C GLY A 393 10.00 5.27 -1.51
N ASP A 394 10.38 6.51 -1.22
CA ASP A 394 11.35 7.28 -2.00
C ASP A 394 12.75 6.61 -2.05
N ASN A 395 13.23 6.09 -0.91
CA ASN A 395 14.52 5.42 -0.84
C ASN A 395 14.50 4.08 -1.59
N VAL A 396 13.45 3.27 -1.42
CA VAL A 396 13.36 1.93 -2.04
C VAL A 396 13.13 2.05 -3.55
N LEU A 397 12.24 2.95 -4.00
CA LEU A 397 12.00 3.15 -5.44
C LEU A 397 13.18 3.82 -6.17
N THR A 398 14.02 4.59 -5.46
CA THR A 398 15.34 5.01 -5.98
C THR A 398 16.21 3.79 -6.30
N LEU A 399 16.23 2.79 -5.42
CA LEU A 399 17.04 1.57 -5.57
C LEU A 399 16.44 0.60 -6.60
N ALA A 400 15.10 0.52 -6.69
CA ALA A 400 14.40 -0.24 -7.71
C ALA A 400 14.68 0.31 -9.12
N ASN A 401 14.64 1.64 -9.31
CA ASN A 401 15.02 2.28 -10.57
C ASN A 401 16.47 1.97 -10.99
N LEU A 402 17.39 1.80 -10.04
CA LEU A 402 18.77 1.40 -10.33
C LEU A 402 18.91 -0.10 -10.64
N ALA A 403 18.04 -0.95 -10.09
CA ALA A 403 18.05 -2.39 -10.35
C ALA A 403 17.31 -2.78 -11.64
N PHE A 404 16.30 -1.99 -12.05
CA PHE A 404 15.39 -2.28 -13.16
C PHE A 404 15.39 -1.15 -14.23
N GLU A 405 16.55 -0.51 -14.45
CA GLU A 405 16.68 0.60 -15.40
C GLU A 405 16.07 0.27 -16.78
N GLY A 406 15.12 1.10 -17.22
CA GLY A 406 14.40 0.94 -18.49
C GLY A 406 13.09 0.15 -18.43
N TYR A 407 12.72 -0.41 -17.27
CA TYR A 407 11.51 -1.22 -17.09
C TYR A 407 10.50 -0.55 -16.16
N LYS A 408 9.23 -0.95 -16.25
CA LYS A 408 8.17 -0.41 -15.39
C LYS A 408 8.33 -0.93 -13.97
N ILE A 409 8.18 -0.03 -13.01
CA ILE A 409 8.01 -0.36 -11.59
C ILE A 409 6.68 0.16 -11.09
N ALA A 410 6.08 -0.55 -10.14
CA ALA A 410 4.84 -0.17 -9.46
C ALA A 410 5.01 -0.19 -7.94
N ALA A 411 4.14 0.53 -7.24
CA ALA A 411 4.04 0.51 -5.79
C ALA A 411 2.57 0.42 -5.37
N LYS A 412 2.28 -0.50 -4.45
CA LYS A 412 0.92 -0.74 -3.97
C LYS A 412 0.55 0.13 -2.77
N VAL A 413 -0.64 0.73 -2.80
CA VAL A 413 -1.21 1.51 -1.70
C VAL A 413 -2.55 0.90 -1.30
N SER A 414 -2.77 0.71 0.00
CA SER A 414 -3.97 0.04 0.52
C SER A 414 -5.20 0.95 0.58
N GLY A 415 -6.35 0.45 0.16
CA GLY A 415 -7.66 1.11 0.27
C GLY A 415 -8.25 1.07 1.68
N ILE A 416 -7.84 2.00 2.55
CA ILE A 416 -8.36 2.12 3.93
C ILE A 416 -9.70 2.88 3.93
N HIS A 417 -10.76 2.21 3.51
CA HIS A 417 -12.06 2.85 3.27
C HIS A 417 -12.91 3.10 4.52
N TRP A 418 -12.59 2.50 5.67
CA TRP A 418 -13.36 2.67 6.91
C TRP A 418 -12.92 3.89 7.71
N TRP A 419 -13.89 4.52 8.39
CA TRP A 419 -13.80 5.87 8.97
C TRP A 419 -13.56 7.03 8.00
N TYR A 420 -13.53 6.81 6.69
CA TYR A 420 -13.35 7.86 5.67
C TYR A 420 -14.45 8.95 5.74
N LYS A 421 -15.68 8.62 6.18
CA LYS A 421 -16.74 9.63 6.40
C LYS A 421 -16.63 10.40 7.74
N THR A 422 -15.53 10.25 8.48
CA THR A 422 -15.28 10.98 9.74
C THR A 422 -14.26 12.09 9.54
N ALA A 423 -14.34 13.19 10.32
CA ALA A 423 -13.45 14.33 10.13
C ALA A 423 -11.94 14.01 10.33
N SER A 424 -11.64 12.94 11.07
CA SER A 424 -10.26 12.54 11.39
C SER A 424 -9.69 11.45 10.50
N HIS A 425 -10.50 10.68 9.75
CA HIS A 425 -10.02 9.58 8.91
C HIS A 425 -9.10 8.60 9.69
N ALA A 426 -9.52 8.19 10.88
CA ALA A 426 -8.64 7.62 11.90
C ALA A 426 -7.81 6.40 11.45
N ALA A 427 -8.39 5.50 10.64
CA ALA A 427 -7.67 4.32 10.14
C ALA A 427 -6.61 4.65 9.09
N GLU A 428 -6.89 5.60 8.19
CA GLU A 428 -5.90 6.15 7.25
C GLU A 428 -4.73 6.78 8.02
N LEU A 429 -5.04 7.60 9.03
CA LEU A 429 -4.03 8.20 9.90
C LEU A 429 -3.17 7.14 10.60
N ALA A 430 -3.76 6.05 11.12
CA ALA A 430 -3.05 4.96 11.77
C ALA A 430 -2.18 4.15 10.78
N ALA A 431 -2.65 3.95 9.53
CA ALA A 431 -1.92 3.31 8.44
C ALA A 431 -0.76 4.17 7.89
N GLY A 432 -0.74 5.47 8.18
CA GLY A 432 0.30 6.43 7.78
C GLY A 432 -0.13 7.42 6.70
N PHE A 433 -1.35 7.29 6.17
CA PHE A 433 -1.93 8.22 5.21
C PHE A 433 -2.50 9.43 5.97
N TYR A 434 -1.79 10.57 5.92
CA TYR A 434 -2.22 11.77 6.64
C TYR A 434 -3.34 12.50 5.88
N ASN A 435 -4.51 11.86 5.77
CA ASN A 435 -5.65 12.27 4.94
C ASN A 435 -6.90 12.70 5.77
N PRO A 436 -6.82 13.59 6.78
CA PRO A 436 -8.03 14.09 7.42
C PRO A 436 -8.87 14.90 6.42
N SER A 437 -10.16 15.11 6.70
CA SER A 437 -11.14 15.68 5.76
C SER A 437 -10.86 17.10 5.24
N ASN A 438 -9.77 17.74 5.69
CA ASN A 438 -9.29 19.05 5.29
C ASN A 438 -7.90 19.04 4.60
N ARG A 439 -7.33 17.86 4.31
CA ARG A 439 -5.99 17.71 3.72
C ARG A 439 -5.90 16.43 2.88
N ASP A 440 -5.44 16.56 1.64
CA ASP A 440 -5.07 15.42 0.82
C ASP A 440 -3.81 14.69 1.36
N GLY A 441 -3.98 13.43 1.73
CA GLY A 441 -2.94 12.51 2.19
C GLY A 441 -2.23 11.74 1.07
N TYR A 442 -2.85 11.62 -0.10
CA TYR A 442 -2.42 10.76 -1.20
C TYR A 442 -1.63 11.52 -2.28
N ALA A 443 -1.91 12.79 -2.52
CA ALA A 443 -1.15 13.64 -3.46
C ALA A 443 0.37 13.64 -3.18
N PRO A 444 0.87 13.74 -1.93
CA PRO A 444 2.31 13.62 -1.65
C PRO A 444 2.91 12.23 -1.94
N ILE A 445 2.09 11.18 -1.92
CA ILE A 445 2.51 9.83 -2.31
C ILE A 445 2.59 9.77 -3.84
N ALA A 446 1.59 10.28 -4.54
CA ALA A 446 1.57 10.37 -5.99
C ALA A 446 2.74 11.23 -6.54
N GLU A 447 3.07 12.37 -5.91
CA GLU A 447 4.27 13.17 -6.21
C GLU A 447 5.58 12.36 -6.07
N MET A 448 5.67 11.52 -5.02
CA MET A 448 6.83 10.65 -4.79
C MET A 448 6.91 9.55 -5.85
N LEU A 449 5.80 8.91 -6.21
CA LEU A 449 5.76 7.93 -7.30
C LEU A 449 6.10 8.57 -8.66
N ALA A 450 5.65 9.81 -8.90
CA ALA A 450 5.93 10.57 -10.13
C ALA A 450 7.43 10.84 -10.31
N LYS A 451 8.13 11.20 -9.23
CA LYS A 451 9.60 11.34 -9.21
C LYS A 451 10.31 10.07 -9.71
N HIS A 452 9.76 8.90 -9.40
CA HIS A 452 10.30 7.59 -9.77
C HIS A 452 9.72 7.00 -11.05
N LYS A 453 8.76 7.67 -11.69
CA LYS A 453 7.92 7.14 -12.78
C LYS A 453 7.26 5.79 -12.44
N ALA A 454 7.02 5.57 -11.15
CA ALA A 454 6.36 4.37 -10.67
C ALA A 454 4.85 4.47 -10.96
N ALA A 455 4.24 3.35 -11.36
CA ALA A 455 2.78 3.23 -11.37
C ALA A 455 2.27 3.12 -9.92
N LEU A 456 1.09 3.67 -9.67
CA LEU A 456 0.32 3.38 -8.47
C LEU A 456 -0.51 2.12 -8.74
N ASN A 457 -0.39 1.10 -7.89
CA ASN A 457 -1.37 0.02 -7.82
C ASN A 457 -2.28 0.26 -6.60
N PHE A 458 -3.59 0.22 -6.79
CA PHE A 458 -4.57 0.54 -5.75
C PHE A 458 -5.70 -0.50 -5.67
N THR A 459 -6.16 -0.81 -4.46
CA THR A 459 -7.19 -1.83 -4.23
C THR A 459 -8.60 -1.22 -4.15
N CYS A 460 -9.62 -2.06 -3.88
CA CYS A 460 -11.00 -1.66 -3.55
C CYS A 460 -11.88 -1.11 -4.71
N VAL A 461 -11.47 -1.24 -5.98
CA VAL A 461 -12.26 -0.76 -7.13
C VAL A 461 -13.55 -1.55 -7.40
N GLU A 462 -13.73 -2.70 -6.78
CA GLU A 462 -14.96 -3.50 -6.82
C GLU A 462 -15.99 -3.11 -5.76
N LEU A 463 -15.56 -2.41 -4.69
CA LEU A 463 -16.40 -2.12 -3.54
C LEU A 463 -17.44 -1.02 -3.85
N ARG A 464 -18.62 -1.15 -3.22
CA ARG A 464 -19.73 -0.18 -3.28
C ARG A 464 -19.99 0.38 -1.88
N THR A 465 -20.18 1.68 -1.78
CA THR A 465 -20.44 2.36 -0.49
C THR A 465 -21.77 1.91 0.11
N SER A 466 -22.80 1.67 -0.71
CA SER A 466 -24.10 1.14 -0.26
C SER A 466 -23.98 -0.23 0.42
N SER A 467 -23.19 -1.16 -0.13
CA SER A 467 -22.96 -2.48 0.47
C SER A 467 -22.26 -2.40 1.84
N GLN A 468 -21.40 -1.39 2.04
CA GLN A 468 -20.79 -1.13 3.33
C GLN A 468 -21.77 -0.48 4.32
N GLU A 469 -22.67 0.40 3.85
CA GLU A 469 -23.74 0.99 4.68
C GLU A 469 -24.80 -0.04 5.12
N GLU A 470 -25.07 -1.04 4.29
CA GLU A 470 -26.00 -2.14 4.62
C GLU A 470 -25.36 -3.18 5.57
N GLY A 471 -24.10 -3.57 5.32
CA GLY A 471 -23.41 -4.59 6.11
C GLY A 471 -22.76 -4.08 7.41
N HIS A 472 -22.19 -2.87 7.37
CA HIS A 472 -21.37 -2.27 8.44
C HIS A 472 -21.59 -0.75 8.57
N PRO A 473 -22.82 -0.28 8.83
CA PRO A 473 -23.12 1.16 8.95
C PRO A 473 -22.26 1.87 10.01
N GLU A 474 -21.82 1.15 11.05
CA GLU A 474 -20.93 1.67 12.08
C GLU A 474 -19.52 1.99 11.58
N ALA A 475 -19.08 1.45 10.43
CA ALA A 475 -17.75 1.65 9.88
C ALA A 475 -17.54 3.05 9.29
N MET A 476 -18.62 3.80 9.02
CA MET A 476 -18.55 5.12 8.37
C MET A 476 -17.68 5.11 7.10
N ALA A 477 -17.82 4.03 6.31
CA ALA A 477 -16.93 3.73 5.20
C ALA A 477 -17.36 4.43 3.89
N ASP A 478 -16.39 4.74 3.03
CA ASP A 478 -16.63 5.29 1.69
C ASP A 478 -15.57 4.82 0.67
N PRO A 479 -15.60 3.55 0.24
CA PRO A 479 -14.65 3.05 -0.75
C PRO A 479 -14.73 3.81 -2.08
N GLU A 480 -15.91 4.27 -2.49
CA GLU A 480 -16.07 4.99 -3.76
C GLU A 480 -15.48 6.41 -3.70
N GLY A 481 -15.69 7.13 -2.59
CA GLY A 481 -15.04 8.42 -2.34
C GLY A 481 -13.52 8.31 -2.24
N LEU A 482 -13.02 7.26 -1.59
CA LEU A 482 -11.59 6.98 -1.47
C LEU A 482 -10.95 6.65 -2.83
N VAL A 483 -11.52 5.71 -3.59
CA VAL A 483 -11.05 5.36 -4.95
C VAL A 483 -11.01 6.61 -5.82
N TRP A 484 -12.07 7.43 -5.81
CA TRP A 484 -12.10 8.68 -6.56
C TRP A 484 -10.96 9.63 -6.15
N GLN A 485 -10.70 9.82 -4.86
CA GLN A 485 -9.62 10.70 -4.41
C GLN A 485 -8.25 10.19 -4.89
N VAL A 486 -7.97 8.91 -4.65
CA VAL A 486 -6.65 8.31 -4.91
C VAL A 486 -6.33 8.30 -6.40
N LEU A 487 -7.30 7.93 -7.26
CA LEU A 487 -7.08 7.90 -8.71
C LEU A 487 -6.86 9.31 -9.27
N ASN A 488 -7.59 10.32 -8.79
CA ASN A 488 -7.38 11.70 -9.22
C ASN A 488 -6.04 12.27 -8.74
N ALA A 489 -5.64 12.01 -7.50
CA ALA A 489 -4.32 12.42 -6.99
C ALA A 489 -3.17 11.83 -7.83
N ALA A 490 -3.32 10.58 -8.29
CA ALA A 490 -2.38 9.91 -9.19
C ALA A 490 -2.38 10.53 -10.60
N TRP A 491 -3.55 10.65 -11.24
CA TRP A 491 -3.65 11.19 -12.59
C TRP A 491 -3.26 12.67 -12.68
N ASP A 492 -3.58 13.50 -11.68
CA ASP A 492 -3.13 14.90 -11.60
C ASP A 492 -1.62 15.02 -11.37
N SER A 493 -1.00 14.00 -10.76
CA SER A 493 0.47 13.85 -10.68
C SER A 493 1.08 13.24 -11.95
N ASN A 494 0.27 12.95 -12.98
CA ASN A 494 0.66 12.32 -14.24
C ASN A 494 1.40 10.97 -14.04
N ILE A 495 0.90 10.13 -13.13
CA ILE A 495 1.35 8.73 -12.99
C ILE A 495 0.29 7.75 -13.52
N SER A 496 0.77 6.61 -14.00
CA SER A 496 -0.06 5.47 -14.36
C SER A 496 -0.74 4.87 -13.14
N VAL A 497 -1.98 4.43 -13.30
CA VAL A 497 -2.75 3.73 -12.25
C VAL A 497 -3.09 2.32 -12.74
N ALA A 498 -2.66 1.31 -12.00
CA ALA A 498 -3.15 -0.07 -12.07
C ALA A 498 -4.06 -0.34 -10.85
N SER A 499 -4.83 -1.44 -10.88
CA SER A 499 -5.71 -1.75 -9.76
C SER A 499 -6.01 -3.24 -9.60
N GLU A 500 -6.41 -3.62 -8.40
CA GLU A 500 -6.85 -4.94 -7.99
C GLU A 500 -8.21 -4.89 -7.28
N ASN A 501 -8.99 -5.96 -7.37
CA ASN A 501 -10.11 -6.16 -6.45
C ASN A 501 -9.59 -6.55 -5.05
N ALA A 502 -10.15 -5.95 -3.98
CA ALA A 502 -9.76 -6.27 -2.60
C ALA A 502 -10.37 -7.59 -2.11
N LEU A 503 -11.58 -7.92 -2.55
CA LEU A 503 -12.31 -9.15 -2.22
C LEU A 503 -12.63 -9.97 -3.49
N PRO A 504 -12.70 -11.32 -3.40
CA PRO A 504 -13.07 -12.15 -4.54
C PRO A 504 -14.48 -11.82 -5.06
N CYS A 505 -14.63 -11.70 -6.38
CA CYS A 505 -15.89 -11.39 -7.05
C CYS A 505 -16.01 -12.22 -8.34
N TYR A 506 -17.08 -13.00 -8.45
CA TYR A 506 -17.32 -13.91 -9.58
C TYR A 506 -18.55 -13.51 -10.40
N ASP A 507 -19.22 -12.42 -10.01
CA ASP A 507 -20.51 -11.99 -10.51
C ASP A 507 -20.43 -10.75 -11.41
N ARG A 508 -21.43 -10.62 -12.27
CA ARG A 508 -21.57 -9.54 -13.25
C ARG A 508 -21.60 -8.13 -12.62
N ASP A 509 -22.19 -7.98 -11.44
CA ASP A 509 -22.41 -6.66 -10.83
C ASP A 509 -21.12 -6.09 -10.23
N GLY A 510 -20.25 -6.94 -9.67
CA GLY A 510 -18.90 -6.54 -9.27
C GLY A 510 -17.94 -6.38 -10.45
N TYR A 511 -17.99 -7.23 -11.48
CA TYR A 511 -17.24 -7.01 -12.73
C TYR A 511 -17.61 -5.68 -13.40
N ASN A 512 -18.90 -5.33 -13.44
CA ASN A 512 -19.36 -4.03 -13.93
C ASN A 512 -18.83 -2.87 -13.07
N LYS A 513 -18.77 -3.02 -11.74
CA LYS A 513 -18.20 -2.00 -10.86
C LYS A 513 -16.72 -1.75 -11.14
N ILE A 514 -15.96 -2.83 -11.36
CA ILE A 514 -14.55 -2.74 -11.77
C ILE A 514 -14.44 -2.02 -13.12
N LEU A 515 -15.27 -2.37 -14.11
CA LEU A 515 -15.26 -1.74 -15.44
C LEU A 515 -15.61 -0.23 -15.40
N GLU A 516 -16.54 0.19 -14.55
CA GLU A 516 -16.89 1.59 -14.34
C GLU A 516 -15.69 2.42 -13.85
N ASN A 517 -14.98 1.91 -12.84
CA ASN A 517 -13.79 2.52 -12.26
C ASN A 517 -12.57 2.40 -13.21
N ALA A 518 -12.45 1.30 -13.96
CA ALA A 518 -11.37 1.07 -14.91
C ALA A 518 -11.43 1.99 -16.14
N LYS A 519 -12.65 2.31 -16.59
CA LYS A 519 -12.93 3.10 -17.81
C LYS A 519 -13.98 4.19 -17.54
N PRO A 520 -13.71 5.22 -16.71
CA PRO A 520 -14.73 6.22 -16.35
C PRO A 520 -15.38 6.87 -17.58
N LEU A 521 -16.71 6.81 -17.68
CA LEU A 521 -17.47 7.19 -18.89
C LEU A 521 -17.36 8.68 -19.26
N LYS A 522 -17.16 9.54 -18.26
CA LYS A 522 -17.24 11.00 -18.38
C LYS A 522 -15.96 11.71 -17.93
N ASP A 523 -14.83 11.01 -17.93
CA ASP A 523 -13.55 11.64 -17.64
C ASP A 523 -13.17 12.63 -18.76
N PRO A 524 -12.97 13.93 -18.47
CA PRO A 524 -12.73 14.94 -19.50
C PRO A 524 -11.35 14.82 -20.16
N ASP A 525 -10.39 14.17 -19.49
CA ASP A 525 -9.04 13.94 -19.96
C ASP A 525 -8.88 12.53 -20.59
N GLY A 526 -9.93 11.71 -20.58
CA GLY A 526 -9.93 10.34 -21.07
C GLY A 526 -9.12 9.37 -20.19
N ARG A 527 -8.96 9.68 -18.90
CA ARG A 527 -8.20 8.87 -17.94
C ARG A 527 -8.81 7.47 -17.77
N HIS A 528 -7.96 6.45 -17.64
CA HIS A 528 -8.34 5.06 -17.44
C HIS A 528 -7.21 4.30 -16.70
N LEU A 529 -7.48 3.09 -16.22
CA LEU A 529 -6.43 2.21 -15.68
C LEU A 529 -5.51 1.70 -16.79
N VAL A 530 -4.21 1.57 -16.50
CA VAL A 530 -3.21 1.03 -17.45
C VAL A 530 -3.13 -0.50 -17.44
N ALA A 531 -3.64 -1.13 -16.39
CA ALA A 531 -3.79 -2.57 -16.21
C ALA A 531 -4.79 -2.85 -15.08
N PHE A 532 -5.40 -4.02 -15.08
CA PHE A 532 -6.17 -4.55 -13.94
C PHE A 532 -5.66 -5.95 -13.59
N THR A 533 -5.52 -6.25 -12.29
CA THR A 533 -5.11 -7.57 -11.81
C THR A 533 -6.22 -8.19 -10.97
N TYR A 534 -6.72 -9.34 -11.42
CA TYR A 534 -7.77 -10.08 -10.72
C TYR A 534 -7.17 -10.94 -9.58
N LEU A 535 -7.67 -10.73 -8.37
CA LEU A 535 -7.35 -11.50 -7.16
C LEU A 535 -8.47 -12.52 -6.93
N ARG A 536 -8.25 -13.83 -7.09
CA ARG A 536 -7.02 -14.58 -7.44
C ARG A 536 -7.42 -15.81 -8.27
N LEU A 537 -6.49 -16.40 -9.03
CA LEU A 537 -6.66 -17.74 -9.58
C LEU A 537 -6.91 -18.73 -8.43
N ASN A 538 -8.06 -19.41 -8.48
CA ASN A 538 -8.48 -20.42 -7.51
C ASN A 538 -9.50 -21.36 -8.17
N PRO A 539 -9.84 -22.51 -7.55
CA PRO A 539 -10.78 -23.47 -8.15
C PRO A 539 -12.17 -22.90 -8.48
N THR A 540 -12.68 -21.93 -7.70
CA THR A 540 -13.98 -21.29 -7.92
C THR A 540 -13.97 -20.40 -9.17
N LEU A 541 -12.89 -19.67 -9.45
CA LEU A 541 -12.74 -18.95 -10.72
C LEU A 541 -12.79 -19.90 -11.92
N MET A 542 -12.28 -21.13 -11.75
CA MET A 542 -12.16 -22.14 -12.81
C MET A 542 -13.39 -23.03 -12.97
N GLU A 543 -14.47 -22.78 -12.21
CA GLU A 543 -15.78 -23.37 -12.47
C GLU A 543 -16.36 -22.83 -13.79
N ASP A 544 -16.88 -23.70 -14.67
CA ASP A 544 -17.31 -23.34 -16.03
C ASP A 544 -18.14 -22.03 -16.10
N SER A 545 -19.15 -21.88 -15.23
CA SER A 545 -20.02 -20.69 -15.21
C SER A 545 -19.31 -19.40 -14.80
N ASN A 546 -18.32 -19.50 -13.90
CA ASN A 546 -17.60 -18.35 -13.38
C ASN A 546 -16.51 -17.93 -14.37
N LEU A 547 -15.87 -18.91 -15.05
CA LEU A 547 -14.91 -18.68 -16.12
C LEU A 547 -15.59 -18.09 -17.37
N ASP A 548 -16.82 -18.53 -17.71
CA ASP A 548 -17.61 -17.96 -18.80
C ASP A 548 -17.96 -16.47 -18.55
N GLU A 549 -18.41 -16.11 -17.34
CA GLU A 549 -18.70 -14.71 -16.98
C GLU A 549 -17.40 -13.88 -16.90
N PHE A 550 -16.32 -14.46 -16.36
CA PHE A 550 -15.00 -13.83 -16.36
C PHE A 550 -14.50 -13.56 -17.79
N ALA A 551 -14.74 -14.45 -18.75
CA ALA A 551 -14.41 -14.24 -20.15
C ALA A 551 -15.17 -13.05 -20.78
N LEU A 552 -16.42 -12.79 -20.37
CA LEU A 552 -17.16 -11.60 -20.76
C LEU A 552 -16.56 -10.33 -20.14
N PHE A 553 -16.13 -10.38 -18.88
CA PHE A 553 -15.41 -9.31 -18.22
C PHE A 553 -14.07 -8.98 -18.89
N VAL A 554 -13.27 -9.99 -19.26
CA VAL A 554 -12.02 -9.82 -20.04
C VAL A 554 -12.30 -9.07 -21.35
N LYS A 555 -13.29 -9.52 -22.14
CA LYS A 555 -13.68 -8.85 -23.39
C LYS A 555 -14.07 -7.39 -23.19
N ARG A 556 -14.86 -7.09 -22.15
CA ARG A 556 -15.24 -5.70 -21.81
C ARG A 556 -14.01 -4.87 -21.40
N LEU A 557 -13.05 -5.43 -20.66
CA LEU A 557 -11.77 -4.78 -20.33
C LEU A 557 -10.90 -4.52 -21.57
N HIS A 558 -10.93 -5.43 -22.55
CA HIS A 558 -10.24 -5.29 -23.84
C HIS A 558 -10.94 -4.30 -24.80
N GLY A 559 -12.18 -3.92 -24.51
CA GLY A 559 -13.00 -3.06 -25.38
C GLY A 559 -13.58 -3.81 -26.59
N GLU A 560 -13.80 -5.12 -26.47
CA GLU A 560 -14.39 -5.98 -27.49
C GLU A 560 -15.92 -6.04 -27.38
N SER A 561 -16.58 -6.42 -28.49
CA SER A 561 -18.01 -6.77 -28.49
C SER A 561 -18.25 -8.07 -27.72
N ILE A 562 -19.29 -8.06 -26.87
CA ILE A 562 -19.85 -9.27 -26.24
C ILE A 562 -21.00 -9.89 -27.07
N HIS A 563 -21.31 -9.30 -28.23
CA HIS A 563 -22.35 -9.70 -29.18
C HIS A 563 -21.75 -10.11 -30.53
#